data_AF-A0A2G5F489-F1
#
_entry.id   AF-A0A2G5F489-F1
#
_cell.length_a   1.000
_cell.length_b   1.000
_cell.length_c   1.000
_cell.angle_alpha   90.00
_cell.angle_beta   90.00
_cell.angle_gamma   90.00
#
_symmetry.space_group_name_H-M   'P 1'
#
loop_
_entity.id
_entity.type
_entity.pdbx_description
1 polymer ?
#
loop_
_entity_poly.entity_id
_entity_poly.type
_entity_poly.pdbx_seq_one_letter_code
_entity_poly.pdbx_strand_id
1 'polypeptide(L)'
;MSSNIDRQLTPSITFLKIILEDDRNVLIALAKCPEIICDDPNNTPLRNLKFLEEKGLDSSLISRFVLIFPIVLLLSPEQLYVSYKIAEGIGFKKFLCMMSGAGIKFNAYDKILKGFGFSEESCVSLLKRWSPLFFILGSEKLKEKLDFLLEVVDFLTVKKYPYLLCLSLEGRIIPRYEIIHNLQSIGLLQDDEVDFAKVFLMPTSSFLDEYVHNFEVQYGIDMIPDCEDQQRNKDFDFGDYELEEMASFSSKMLDLDPKTITQNP
;
A
#
# COMPACT_ATOMS: atom_id res chain seq x y z
N MET A 1 21.76 -13.76 43.52
CA MET A 1 21.49 -12.31 43.66
C MET A 1 21.33 -11.77 42.25
N SER A 2 20.15 -11.27 41.89
CA SER A 2 19.96 -10.68 40.56
C SER A 2 20.76 -9.38 40.47
N SER A 3 21.40 -9.15 39.33
CA SER A 3 22.21 -7.97 39.07
C SER A 3 21.34 -6.70 39.07
N ASN A 4 21.93 -5.51 39.25
CA ASN A 4 21.21 -4.23 39.16
C ASN A 4 20.52 -4.06 37.79
N ILE A 5 21.13 -4.63 36.75
CA ILE A 5 20.60 -4.71 35.38
C ILE A 5 19.32 -5.55 35.33
N ASP A 6 19.28 -6.71 36.00
CA ASP A 6 18.08 -7.54 36.05
C ASP A 6 16.91 -6.78 36.69
N ARG A 7 17.16 -5.98 37.73
CA ARG A 7 16.11 -5.18 38.39
C ARG A 7 15.55 -4.06 37.50
N GLN A 8 16.35 -3.54 36.57
CA GLN A 8 15.93 -2.48 35.65
C GLN A 8 15.18 -3.02 34.43
N LEU A 9 15.58 -4.18 33.90
CA LEU A 9 15.00 -4.75 32.68
C LEU A 9 13.76 -5.62 32.93
N THR A 10 13.67 -6.25 34.11
CA THR A 10 12.58 -7.19 34.45
C THR A 10 11.18 -6.60 34.27
N PRO A 11 10.89 -5.34 34.71
CA PRO A 11 9.55 -4.76 34.55
C PRO A 11 9.11 -4.67 33.09
N SER A 12 9.95 -4.12 32.21
CA SER A 12 9.61 -3.93 30.80
C SER A 12 9.51 -5.25 30.04
N ILE A 13 10.38 -6.22 30.34
CA ILE A 13 10.30 -7.57 29.75
C ILE A 13 9.02 -8.27 30.21
N THR A 14 8.65 -8.15 31.48
CA THR A 14 7.41 -8.75 32.01
C THR A 14 6.18 -8.12 31.37
N PHE A 15 6.18 -6.80 31.20
CA PHE A 15 5.12 -6.08 30.51
C PHE A 15 4.95 -6.55 29.06
N LEU A 16 6.06 -6.67 28.31
CA LEU A 16 6.02 -7.19 26.95
C LEU A 16 5.53 -8.64 26.88
N LYS A 17 5.90 -9.50 27.84
CA LYS A 17 5.41 -10.89 27.91
C LYS A 17 3.89 -10.96 28.10
N ILE A 18 3.30 -10.02 28.84
CA ILE A 18 1.84 -9.96 29.02
C ILE A 18 1.14 -9.67 27.67
N ILE A 19 1.74 -8.84 26.83
CA ILE A 19 1.14 -8.44 25.54
C ILE A 19 1.41 -9.48 24.44
N LEU A 20 2.63 -10.01 24.40
CA LEU A 20 3.14 -10.82 23.27
C LEU A 20 3.02 -12.32 23.51
N GLU A 21 2.82 -12.75 24.76
CA GLU A 21 2.61 -14.12 25.24
C GLU A 21 3.72 -15.16 24.93
N ASP A 22 4.60 -14.86 23.97
CA ASP A 22 5.68 -15.73 23.49
C ASP A 22 7.05 -15.03 23.63
N ASP A 23 8.01 -15.74 24.22
CA ASP A 23 9.34 -15.20 24.50
C ASP A 23 10.12 -14.83 23.22
N ARG A 24 9.89 -15.52 22.09
CA ARG A 24 10.54 -15.14 20.82
C ARG A 24 9.94 -13.85 20.28
N ASN A 25 8.63 -13.66 20.40
CA ASN A 25 7.98 -12.41 20.02
C ASN A 25 8.49 -11.23 20.85
N VAL A 26 8.72 -11.43 22.15
CA VAL A 26 9.34 -10.41 23.01
C VAL A 26 10.76 -10.07 22.51
N LEU A 27 11.57 -11.07 22.17
CA LEU A 27 12.91 -10.84 21.62
C LEU A 27 12.87 -10.10 20.27
N ILE A 28 11.92 -10.44 19.38
CA ILE A 28 11.71 -9.75 18.10
C ILE A 28 11.33 -8.28 18.33
N ALA A 29 10.42 -8.01 19.26
CA ALA A 29 10.00 -6.65 19.58
C ALA A 29 11.15 -5.81 20.16
N LEU A 30 11.91 -6.39 21.09
CA LEU A 30 13.09 -5.75 21.68
C LEU A 30 14.20 -5.50 20.65
N ALA A 31 14.42 -6.42 19.71
CA ALA A 31 15.39 -6.24 18.64
C ALA A 31 15.00 -5.09 17.69
N LYS A 32 13.70 -4.84 17.51
CA LYS A 32 13.18 -3.76 16.65
C LYS A 32 13.13 -2.40 17.35
N CYS A 33 12.91 -2.38 18.67
CA CYS A 33 12.83 -1.15 19.45
C CYS A 33 13.42 -1.38 20.85
N PRO A 34 14.76 -1.32 20.99
CA PRO A 34 15.42 -1.44 22.28
C PRO A 34 15.05 -0.31 23.24
N GLU A 35 14.53 0.82 22.75
CA GLU A 35 14.16 1.98 23.58
C GLU A 35 13.02 1.65 24.56
N ILE A 36 12.21 0.63 24.28
CA ILE A 36 11.07 0.25 25.11
C ILE A 36 11.46 -0.23 26.52
N ILE A 37 12.70 -0.68 26.70
CA ILE A 37 13.23 -1.06 28.03
C ILE A 37 13.81 0.13 28.80
N CYS A 38 13.98 1.28 28.15
CA CYS A 38 14.48 2.49 28.79
C CYS A 38 13.36 3.28 29.50
N ASP A 39 12.10 3.06 29.11
CA ASP A 39 10.94 3.70 29.70
C ASP A 39 10.31 2.85 30.82
N ASP A 40 9.74 3.51 31.82
CA ASP A 40 8.92 2.85 32.83
C ASP A 40 7.65 2.28 32.16
N PRO A 41 7.45 0.95 32.18
CA PRO A 41 6.29 0.34 31.54
C PRO A 41 4.96 0.85 32.12
N ASN A 42 4.95 1.35 33.36
CA ASN A 42 3.74 1.88 33.99
C ASN A 42 3.37 3.30 33.56
N ASN A 43 4.19 3.96 32.73
CA ASN A 43 3.95 5.30 32.23
C ASN A 43 3.37 5.28 30.81
N THR A 44 4.13 5.75 29.81
CA THR A 44 3.69 5.83 28.41
C THR A 44 3.28 4.47 27.82
N PRO A 45 4.03 3.37 28.01
CA PRO A 45 3.64 2.06 27.47
C PRO A 45 2.28 1.57 27.96
N LEU A 46 2.03 1.58 29.28
CA LEU A 46 0.75 1.16 29.84
C LEU A 46 -0.39 2.10 29.42
N ARG A 47 -0.16 3.42 29.35
CA ARG A 47 -1.16 4.38 28.88
C ARG A 47 -1.56 4.10 27.43
N ASN A 48 -0.58 3.89 26.56
CA ASN A 48 -0.81 3.64 25.15
C ASN A 48 -1.50 2.28 24.91
N LEU A 49 -1.15 1.25 25.70
CA LEU A 49 -1.86 -0.03 25.70
C LEU A 49 -3.34 0.16 26.04
N LYS A 50 -3.64 0.83 27.16
CA LYS A 50 -5.02 1.09 27.61
C LYS A 50 -5.82 1.86 26.57
N PHE A 51 -5.22 2.86 25.93
CA PHE A 51 -5.88 3.58 24.85
C PHE A 51 -6.34 2.64 23.72
N LEU A 52 -5.49 1.70 23.29
CA LEU A 52 -5.85 0.74 22.24
C LEU A 52 -6.99 -0.20 22.69
N GLU A 53 -6.96 -0.65 23.94
CA GLU A 53 -8.03 -1.46 24.54
C GLU A 53 -9.34 -0.69 24.63
N GLU A 54 -9.30 0.58 25.06
CA GLU A 54 -10.47 1.47 25.15
C GLU A 54 -11.10 1.76 23.78
N LYS A 55 -10.30 1.71 22.71
CA LYS A 55 -10.79 1.79 21.33
C LYS A 55 -11.37 0.46 20.81
N GLY A 56 -11.38 -0.58 21.63
CA GLY A 56 -12.01 -1.86 21.32
C GLY A 56 -11.14 -2.81 20.49
N LEU A 57 -9.83 -2.58 20.40
CA LEU A 57 -8.93 -3.56 19.79
C LEU A 57 -8.81 -4.77 20.71
N ASP A 58 -8.97 -5.97 20.14
CA ASP A 58 -8.76 -7.20 20.89
C ASP A 58 -7.25 -7.47 21.14
N SER A 59 -6.98 -8.33 22.12
CA SER A 59 -5.60 -8.67 22.54
C SER A 59 -4.76 -9.26 21.40
N SER A 60 -5.36 -10.00 20.46
CA SER A 60 -4.65 -10.59 19.33
C SER A 60 -4.16 -9.50 18.36
N LEU A 61 -5.03 -8.52 18.06
CA LEU A 61 -4.71 -7.41 17.21
C LEU A 61 -3.67 -6.49 17.87
N ILE A 62 -3.81 -6.19 19.16
CA ILE A 62 -2.84 -5.41 19.94
C ILE A 62 -1.49 -6.11 19.96
N SER A 63 -1.46 -7.42 20.26
CA SER A 63 -0.24 -8.23 20.26
C SER A 63 0.48 -8.15 18.92
N ARG A 64 -0.27 -8.28 17.82
CA ARG A 64 0.25 -8.15 16.45
C ARG A 64 0.72 -6.72 16.16
N PHE A 65 0.05 -5.68 16.65
CA PHE A 65 0.52 -4.29 16.58
C PHE A 65 1.87 -4.09 17.25
N VAL A 66 2.00 -4.58 18.48
CA VAL A 66 3.23 -4.42 19.26
C VAL A 66 4.38 -5.25 18.69
N LEU A 67 4.11 -6.46 18.18
CA LEU A 67 5.12 -7.30 17.53
C LEU A 67 5.69 -6.66 16.26
N ILE A 68 4.82 -6.02 15.48
CA ILE A 68 5.23 -5.44 14.20
C ILE A 68 5.79 -4.01 14.42
N PHE A 69 5.18 -3.20 15.30
CA PHE A 69 5.58 -1.83 15.67
C PHE A 69 5.65 -1.64 17.18
N PRO A 70 6.72 -2.09 17.84
CA PRO A 70 6.83 -1.93 19.28
C PRO A 70 6.80 -0.45 19.71
N ILE A 71 7.25 0.45 18.83
CA ILE A 71 7.24 1.90 19.05
C ILE A 71 5.84 2.48 19.29
N VAL A 72 4.76 1.77 18.93
CA VAL A 72 3.37 2.19 19.24
C VAL A 72 3.17 2.42 20.75
N LEU A 73 3.91 1.69 21.59
CA LEU A 73 3.88 1.83 23.04
C LEU A 73 4.63 3.08 23.55
N LEU A 74 5.42 3.74 22.71
CA LEU A 74 6.23 4.90 23.08
C LEU A 74 5.71 6.23 22.49
N LEU A 75 4.74 6.18 21.57
CA LEU A 75 4.18 7.36 20.91
C LEU A 75 3.56 8.35 21.92
N SER A 76 3.61 9.64 21.58
CA SER A 76 2.81 10.63 22.30
C SER A 76 1.30 10.37 22.12
N PRO A 77 0.43 10.86 23.02
CA PRO A 77 -1.02 10.72 22.88
C PRO A 77 -1.54 11.17 21.51
N GLU A 78 -1.02 12.29 21.00
CA GLU A 78 -1.41 12.86 19.70
C GLU A 78 -0.99 11.95 18.54
N GLN A 79 0.26 11.46 18.57
CA GLN A 79 0.79 10.57 17.53
C GLN A 79 0.07 9.22 17.51
N LEU A 80 -0.25 8.67 18.69
CA LEU A 80 -1.01 7.43 18.81
C LEU A 80 -2.44 7.61 18.30
N TYR A 81 -3.11 8.70 18.65
CA TYR A 81 -4.46 8.98 18.19
C TYR A 81 -4.55 9.12 16.67
N VAL A 82 -3.61 9.85 16.06
CA VAL A 82 -3.52 9.97 14.60
C VAL A 82 -3.30 8.61 13.95
N SER A 83 -2.36 7.82 14.46
CA SER A 83 -2.06 6.47 13.95
C SER A 83 -3.28 5.55 14.04
N TYR A 84 -3.98 5.59 15.17
CA TYR A 84 -5.23 4.86 15.37
C TYR A 84 -6.31 5.30 14.37
N LYS A 85 -6.54 6.60 14.19
CA LYS A 85 -7.59 7.09 13.29
C LYS A 85 -7.36 6.68 11.84
N ILE A 86 -6.10 6.65 11.41
CA ILE A 86 -5.72 6.12 10.10
C ILE A 86 -6.03 4.61 10.05
N ALA A 87 -5.61 3.85 11.06
CA ALA A 87 -5.84 2.40 11.13
C ALA A 87 -7.34 2.03 11.17
N GLU A 88 -8.15 2.81 11.87
CA GLU A 88 -9.61 2.69 11.93
C GLU A 88 -10.23 2.93 10.55
N GLY A 89 -9.80 3.98 9.85
CA GLY A 89 -10.35 4.34 8.54
C GLY A 89 -10.00 3.38 7.39
N ILE A 90 -8.79 2.79 7.41
CA ILE A 90 -8.32 1.89 6.33
C ILE A 90 -8.37 0.40 6.71
N GLY A 91 -8.72 0.09 7.95
CA GLY A 91 -8.69 -1.26 8.51
C GLY A 91 -7.32 -1.64 9.10
N PHE A 92 -7.34 -2.11 10.34
CA PHE A 92 -6.14 -2.40 11.14
C PHE A 92 -5.18 -3.41 10.51
N LYS A 93 -5.70 -4.46 9.84
CA LYS A 93 -4.84 -5.44 9.15
C LYS A 93 -4.06 -4.80 7.99
N LYS A 94 -4.70 -3.91 7.22
CA LYS A 94 -4.06 -3.16 6.12
C LYS A 94 -3.04 -2.16 6.67
N PHE A 95 -3.40 -1.45 7.75
CA PHE A 95 -2.48 -0.56 8.46
C PHE A 95 -1.23 -1.28 8.99
N LEU A 96 -1.40 -2.47 9.57
CA LEU A 96 -0.28 -3.28 10.06
C LEU A 96 0.67 -3.71 8.96
N CYS A 97 0.13 -4.20 7.83
CA CYS A 97 0.94 -4.51 6.66
C CYS A 97 1.69 -3.26 6.18
N MET A 98 1.00 -2.11 6.15
CA MET A 98 1.55 -0.83 5.73
C MET A 98 2.75 -0.39 6.56
N MET A 99 2.63 -0.52 7.87
CA MET A 99 3.70 -0.08 8.74
C MET A 99 4.89 -1.07 8.66
N SER A 100 4.67 -2.34 8.29
CA SER A 100 5.60 -3.46 8.54
C SER A 100 6.79 -3.50 7.61
N GLY A 101 6.63 -2.97 6.39
CA GLY A 101 7.72 -2.84 5.43
C GLY A 101 8.24 -1.41 5.26
N ALA A 102 7.70 -0.43 5.98
CA ALA A 102 7.94 0.98 5.71
C ALA A 102 9.40 1.40 5.95
N GLY A 103 10.09 0.81 6.92
CA GLY A 103 11.48 1.17 7.20
C GLY A 103 12.51 0.68 6.16
N ILE A 104 12.30 -0.50 5.57
CA ILE A 104 13.31 -1.17 4.74
C ILE A 104 13.13 -0.85 3.26
N LYS A 105 11.89 -0.76 2.77
CA LYS A 105 11.63 -0.53 1.33
C LYS A 105 11.55 0.95 0.96
N PHE A 106 11.28 1.85 1.91
CA PHE A 106 11.14 3.29 1.62
C PHE A 106 12.39 3.88 0.97
N ASN A 107 13.58 3.59 1.50
CA ASN A 107 14.83 4.08 0.91
C ASN A 107 15.10 3.53 -0.50
N ALA A 108 14.65 2.31 -0.80
CA ALA A 108 14.79 1.72 -2.13
C ALA A 108 13.81 2.38 -3.12
N TYR A 109 12.55 2.56 -2.71
CA TYR A 109 11.54 3.21 -3.54
C TYR A 109 11.79 4.70 -3.74
N ASP A 110 12.21 5.42 -2.71
CA ASP A 110 12.59 6.83 -2.80
C ASP A 110 13.73 7.02 -3.82
N LYS A 111 14.75 6.16 -3.79
CA LYS A 111 15.82 6.18 -4.80
C LYS A 111 15.33 5.89 -6.21
N ILE A 112 14.45 4.90 -6.38
CA ILE A 112 13.89 4.55 -7.69
C ILE A 112 13.06 5.70 -8.22
N LEU A 113 12.11 6.20 -7.44
CA LEU A 113 11.23 7.31 -7.82
C LEU A 113 12.06 8.56 -8.14
N LYS A 114 13.02 8.94 -7.31
CA LYS A 114 13.94 10.06 -7.62
C LYS A 114 14.73 9.81 -8.92
N GLY A 115 15.11 8.57 -9.20
CA GLY A 115 15.75 8.17 -10.46
C GLY A 115 14.87 8.39 -11.70
N PHE A 116 13.55 8.25 -11.55
CA PHE A 116 12.55 8.58 -12.58
C PHE A 116 12.13 10.07 -12.57
N GLY A 117 12.82 10.93 -11.81
CA GLY A 117 12.56 12.36 -11.77
C GLY A 117 11.46 12.80 -10.81
N PHE A 118 10.98 11.94 -9.91
CA PHE A 118 10.03 12.36 -8.88
C PHE A 118 10.72 13.31 -7.88
N SER A 119 10.11 14.49 -7.63
CA SER A 119 10.54 15.37 -6.53
C SER A 119 10.33 14.70 -5.18
N GLU A 120 10.98 15.20 -4.13
CA GLU A 120 10.82 14.66 -2.77
C GLU A 120 9.37 14.75 -2.29
N GLU A 121 8.68 15.86 -2.58
CA GLU A 121 7.27 16.05 -2.26
C GLU A 121 6.38 15.12 -3.10
N SER A 122 6.75 14.87 -4.36
CA SER A 122 6.03 13.97 -5.26
C SER A 122 6.19 12.51 -4.84
N CYS A 123 7.39 12.11 -4.41
CA CYS A 123 7.65 10.83 -3.79
C CYS A 123 6.75 10.67 -2.57
N VAL A 124 6.86 11.58 -1.58
CA VAL A 124 6.07 11.48 -0.34
C VAL A 124 4.56 11.46 -0.61
N SER A 125 4.05 12.27 -1.55
CA SER A 125 2.62 12.29 -1.89
C SER A 125 2.15 11.01 -2.59
N LEU A 126 2.93 10.48 -3.53
CA LEU A 126 2.66 9.18 -4.15
C LEU A 126 2.72 8.07 -3.10
N LEU A 127 3.75 8.09 -2.24
CA LEU A 127 3.95 7.16 -1.13
C LEU A 127 2.80 7.17 -0.11
N LYS A 128 2.20 8.33 0.16
CA LYS A 128 1.02 8.42 1.03
C LYS A 128 -0.25 7.88 0.37
N ARG A 129 -0.45 8.14 -0.93
CA ARG A 129 -1.66 7.73 -1.66
C ARG A 129 -1.64 6.27 -2.07
N TRP A 130 -0.46 5.72 -2.29
CA TRP A 130 -0.22 4.33 -2.67
C TRP A 130 0.01 3.42 -1.43
N SER A 131 -0.11 3.99 -0.22
CA SER A 131 0.43 3.48 1.06
C SER A 131 0.03 2.05 1.47
N PRO A 132 -1.15 1.48 1.15
CA PRO A 132 -1.40 0.06 1.44
C PRO A 132 -0.66 -0.91 0.51
N LEU A 133 -0.24 -0.47 -0.68
CA LEU A 133 0.08 -1.31 -1.84
C LEU A 133 1.59 -1.44 -2.09
N PHE A 134 2.41 -0.57 -1.48
CA PHE A 134 3.89 -0.65 -1.46
C PHE A 134 4.48 -1.98 -1.01
N PHE A 135 3.72 -2.71 -0.21
CA PHE A 135 4.21 -3.92 0.45
C PHE A 135 4.13 -5.13 -0.44
N ILE A 136 3.24 -5.08 -1.43
CA ILE A 136 2.98 -6.15 -2.40
C ILE A 136 4.04 -6.14 -3.50
N LEU A 137 4.45 -4.96 -3.95
CA LEU A 137 5.43 -4.82 -5.02
C LEU A 137 6.87 -5.00 -4.47
N GLY A 138 7.77 -5.49 -5.33
CA GLY A 138 9.22 -5.46 -5.09
C GLY A 138 9.84 -4.20 -5.69
N SER A 139 11.02 -3.78 -5.23
CA SER A 139 11.73 -2.62 -5.80
C SER A 139 12.10 -2.81 -7.27
N GLU A 140 12.52 -4.00 -7.68
CA GLU A 140 12.81 -4.31 -9.09
C GLU A 140 11.55 -4.23 -9.95
N LYS A 141 10.45 -4.82 -9.49
CA LYS A 141 9.15 -4.75 -10.18
C LYS A 141 8.57 -3.35 -10.25
N LEU A 142 8.81 -2.51 -9.25
CA LEU A 142 8.43 -1.09 -9.33
C LEU A 142 9.18 -0.40 -10.45
N LYS A 143 10.48 -0.67 -10.58
CA LYS A 143 11.28 -0.09 -11.65
C LYS A 143 10.75 -0.53 -13.02
N GLU A 144 10.56 -1.82 -13.24
CA GLU A 144 10.02 -2.37 -14.50
C GLU A 144 8.65 -1.76 -14.86
N LYS A 145 7.75 -1.64 -13.87
CA LYS A 145 6.45 -1.01 -14.08
C LYS A 145 6.55 0.48 -14.42
N LEU A 146 7.45 1.21 -13.75
CA LEU A 146 7.65 2.63 -14.03
C LEU A 146 8.31 2.85 -15.40
N ASP A 147 9.28 2.01 -15.77
CA ASP A 147 9.92 2.02 -17.09
C ASP A 147 8.84 1.91 -18.18
N PHE A 148 7.96 0.90 -18.11
CA PHE A 148 6.88 0.74 -19.10
C PHE A 148 5.81 1.84 -19.02
N LEU A 149 5.28 2.13 -17.82
CA LEU A 149 4.18 3.08 -17.68
C LEU A 149 4.57 4.48 -18.13
N LEU A 150 5.80 4.92 -17.88
CA LEU A 150 6.24 6.26 -18.29
C LEU A 150 6.56 6.36 -19.79
N GLU A 151 6.65 5.24 -20.51
CA GLU A 151 6.66 5.22 -21.98
C GLU A 151 5.26 5.39 -22.57
N VAL A 152 4.21 4.95 -21.85
CA VAL A 152 2.82 4.92 -22.34
C VAL A 152 1.97 6.09 -21.82
N VAL A 153 2.15 6.48 -20.56
CA VAL A 153 1.43 7.58 -19.90
C VAL A 153 2.39 8.58 -19.27
N ASP A 154 1.95 9.83 -19.17
CA ASP A 154 2.80 10.86 -18.57
C ASP A 154 2.96 10.70 -17.04
N PHE A 155 3.99 11.36 -16.53
CA PHE A 155 4.30 11.40 -15.11
C PHE A 155 3.14 11.89 -14.23
N LEU A 156 2.40 12.90 -14.70
CA LEU A 156 1.28 13.48 -13.95
C LEU A 156 0.14 12.47 -13.81
N THR A 157 -0.04 11.61 -14.80
CA THR A 157 -1.03 10.54 -14.86
C THR A 157 -0.70 9.45 -13.86
N VAL A 158 0.56 8.99 -13.80
CA VAL A 158 1.01 8.03 -12.76
C VAL A 158 0.81 8.61 -11.35
N LYS A 159 1.13 9.90 -11.17
CA LYS A 159 0.90 10.60 -9.90
C LYS A 159 -0.59 10.72 -9.58
N LYS A 160 -1.44 11.00 -10.56
CA LYS A 160 -2.89 11.11 -10.41
C LYS A 160 -3.52 9.76 -10.08
N TYR A 161 -3.02 8.68 -10.67
CA TYR A 161 -3.52 7.32 -10.54
C TYR A 161 -2.44 6.34 -10.06
N PRO A 162 -2.01 6.44 -8.78
CA PRO A 162 -0.96 5.57 -8.25
C PRO A 162 -1.32 4.07 -8.28
N TYR A 163 -2.60 3.74 -8.41
CA TYR A 163 -3.10 2.36 -8.55
C TYR A 163 -2.64 1.67 -9.84
N LEU A 164 -2.23 2.41 -10.87
CA LEU A 164 -1.62 1.83 -12.06
C LEU A 164 -0.42 0.92 -11.70
N LEU A 165 0.34 1.30 -10.66
CA LEU A 165 1.48 0.52 -10.16
C LEU A 165 1.08 -0.82 -9.50
N CYS A 166 -0.21 -1.02 -9.25
CA CYS A 166 -0.76 -2.22 -8.61
C CYS A 166 -1.27 -3.25 -9.61
N LEU A 167 -1.60 -2.83 -10.83
CA LEU A 167 -2.09 -3.72 -11.88
C LEU A 167 -0.99 -4.66 -12.35
N SER A 168 -1.32 -5.90 -12.69
CA SER A 168 -0.36 -6.83 -13.28
C SER A 168 0.27 -6.24 -14.54
N LEU A 169 1.61 -6.20 -14.62
CA LEU A 169 2.28 -5.67 -15.81
C LEU A 169 2.04 -6.62 -16.99
N GLU A 170 2.35 -7.89 -16.79
CA GLU A 170 2.26 -8.94 -17.81
C GLU A 170 0.82 -9.44 -18.00
N GLY A 171 -0.02 -9.39 -16.96
CA GLY A 171 -1.39 -9.92 -17.02
C GLY A 171 -2.45 -8.90 -17.41
N ARG A 172 -2.15 -7.60 -17.34
CA ARG A 172 -3.16 -6.55 -17.56
C ARG A 172 -2.65 -5.36 -18.35
N ILE A 173 -1.54 -4.75 -17.95
CA ILE A 173 -1.05 -3.52 -18.59
C ILE A 173 -0.57 -3.82 -20.02
N ILE A 174 0.36 -4.75 -20.18
CA ILE A 174 0.96 -5.10 -21.48
C ILE A 174 -0.10 -5.67 -22.45
N PRO A 175 -0.91 -6.69 -22.08
CA PRO A 175 -1.90 -7.25 -23.02
C PRO A 175 -2.90 -6.22 -23.53
N ARG A 176 -3.35 -5.32 -22.65
CA ARG A 176 -4.28 -4.25 -23.05
C ARG A 176 -3.60 -3.19 -23.91
N TYR A 177 -2.35 -2.84 -23.60
CA TYR A 177 -1.59 -1.92 -24.44
C TYR A 177 -1.42 -2.48 -25.85
N GLU A 178 -1.05 -3.75 -25.99
CA GLU A 178 -0.83 -4.40 -27.29
C GLU A 178 -2.09 -4.43 -28.15
N ILE A 179 -3.25 -4.75 -27.57
CA ILE A 179 -4.53 -4.71 -28.27
C ILE A 179 -4.82 -3.31 -28.83
N ILE A 180 -4.71 -2.28 -27.97
CA ILE A 180 -4.97 -0.90 -28.40
C ILE A 180 -3.95 -0.44 -29.44
N HIS A 181 -2.68 -0.75 -29.24
CA HIS A 181 -1.61 -0.39 -30.16
C HIS A 181 -1.80 -1.07 -31.53
N ASN A 182 -2.24 -2.33 -31.55
CA ASN A 182 -2.59 -3.03 -32.79
C ASN A 182 -3.74 -2.34 -33.51
N LEU A 183 -4.83 -1.98 -32.81
CA LEU A 183 -5.96 -1.24 -33.38
C LEU A 183 -5.54 0.13 -33.95
N GLN A 184 -4.62 0.83 -33.28
CA GLN A 184 -4.03 2.08 -33.79
C GLN A 184 -3.19 1.84 -35.04
N SER A 185 -2.37 0.79 -35.07
CA SER A 185 -1.48 0.47 -36.20
C SER A 185 -2.24 0.15 -37.50
N ILE A 186 -3.45 -0.40 -37.40
CA ILE A 186 -4.34 -0.68 -38.54
C ILE A 186 -5.32 0.48 -38.83
N GLY A 187 -5.21 1.59 -38.10
CA GLY A 187 -5.99 2.81 -38.31
C GLY A 187 -7.44 2.73 -37.84
N LEU A 188 -7.78 1.78 -36.96
CA LEU A 188 -9.13 1.65 -36.40
C LEU A 188 -9.35 2.47 -35.13
N LEU A 189 -8.27 2.93 -34.49
CA LEU A 189 -8.28 3.89 -33.39
C LEU A 189 -7.26 5.00 -33.69
N GLN A 190 -7.57 6.24 -33.33
CA GLN A 190 -6.59 7.33 -33.37
C GLN A 190 -5.80 7.40 -32.06
N ASP A 191 -4.59 7.96 -32.11
CA ASP A 191 -3.71 8.08 -30.94
C ASP A 191 -4.30 8.98 -29.85
N ASP A 192 -5.05 10.01 -30.22
CA ASP A 192 -5.65 11.00 -29.32
C ASP A 192 -7.00 10.56 -28.71
N GLU A 193 -7.58 9.46 -29.21
CA GLU A 193 -8.86 8.92 -28.72
C GLU A 193 -8.70 8.03 -27.47
N VAL A 194 -7.47 7.64 -27.13
CA VAL A 194 -7.19 6.64 -26.09
C VAL A 194 -6.63 7.29 -24.82
N ASP A 195 -7.36 7.13 -23.72
CA ASP A 195 -6.82 7.33 -22.37
C ASP A 195 -6.30 6.00 -21.81
N PHE A 196 -4.99 5.76 -21.91
CA PHE A 196 -4.38 4.52 -21.42
C PHE A 196 -4.56 4.31 -19.91
N ALA A 197 -4.64 5.37 -19.11
CA ALA A 197 -4.93 5.19 -17.69
C ALA A 197 -6.34 4.64 -17.46
N LYS A 198 -7.33 5.12 -18.23
CA LYS A 198 -8.69 4.55 -18.24
C LYS A 198 -8.66 3.09 -18.71
N VAL A 199 -7.98 2.80 -19.82
CA VAL A 199 -7.89 1.45 -20.39
C VAL A 199 -7.32 0.44 -19.39
N PHE A 200 -6.28 0.82 -18.64
CA PHE A 200 -5.69 -0.08 -17.64
C PHE A 200 -6.56 -0.26 -16.41
N LEU A 201 -7.26 0.80 -15.97
CA LEU A 201 -8.07 0.78 -14.73
C LEU A 201 -9.48 0.19 -14.92
N MET A 202 -9.98 0.10 -16.15
CA MET A 202 -11.35 -0.39 -16.38
C MET A 202 -11.49 -1.89 -16.08
N PRO A 203 -12.68 -2.36 -15.67
CA PRO A 203 -12.95 -3.79 -15.47
C PRO A 203 -12.70 -4.59 -16.76
N THR A 204 -12.36 -5.88 -16.60
CA THR A 204 -12.05 -6.76 -17.74
C THR A 204 -13.23 -6.90 -18.68
N SER A 205 -14.44 -7.05 -18.16
CA SER A 205 -15.67 -7.08 -18.95
C SER A 205 -15.83 -5.83 -19.83
N SER A 206 -15.67 -4.65 -19.24
CA SER A 206 -15.77 -3.39 -19.98
C SER A 206 -14.70 -3.25 -21.05
N PHE A 207 -13.47 -3.70 -20.76
CA PHE A 207 -12.39 -3.68 -21.75
C PHE A 207 -12.68 -4.60 -22.95
N LEU A 208 -13.13 -5.83 -22.69
CA LEU A 208 -13.46 -6.80 -23.73
C LEU A 208 -14.63 -6.30 -24.60
N ASP A 209 -15.67 -5.77 -23.98
CA ASP A 209 -16.80 -5.20 -24.72
C ASP A 209 -16.37 -4.01 -25.59
N GLU A 210 -15.65 -3.04 -25.01
CA GLU A 210 -15.30 -1.78 -25.68
C GLU A 210 -14.27 -1.97 -26.80
N TYR A 211 -13.22 -2.79 -26.57
CA TYR A 211 -12.05 -2.85 -27.45
C TYR A 211 -11.82 -4.20 -28.15
N VAL A 212 -12.49 -5.27 -27.73
CA VAL A 212 -12.35 -6.59 -28.37
C VAL A 212 -13.63 -6.90 -29.17
N HIS A 213 -14.73 -7.20 -28.49
CA HIS A 213 -15.98 -7.66 -29.11
C HIS A 213 -16.59 -6.65 -30.08
N ASN A 214 -16.60 -5.36 -29.74
CA ASN A 214 -17.10 -4.34 -30.65
C ASN A 214 -16.31 -4.31 -31.97
N PHE A 215 -14.99 -4.44 -31.91
CA PHE A 215 -14.13 -4.42 -33.10
C PHE A 215 -14.17 -5.76 -33.87
N GLU A 216 -14.25 -6.90 -33.19
CA GLU A 216 -14.49 -8.21 -33.80
C GLU A 216 -15.80 -8.21 -34.62
N VAL A 217 -16.89 -7.71 -34.02
CA VAL A 217 -18.20 -7.64 -34.67
C VAL A 217 -18.22 -6.64 -35.83
N GLN A 218 -17.60 -5.48 -35.65
CA GLN A 218 -17.65 -4.40 -36.64
C GLN A 218 -16.71 -4.62 -37.82
N TYR A 219 -15.54 -5.24 -37.60
CA TYR A 219 -14.48 -5.34 -38.60
C TYR A 219 -14.07 -6.78 -38.94
N GLY A 220 -14.59 -7.80 -38.24
CA GLY A 220 -14.30 -9.21 -38.51
C GLY A 220 -12.85 -9.62 -38.22
N ILE A 221 -12.18 -8.92 -37.31
CA ILE A 221 -10.80 -9.20 -36.89
C ILE A 221 -10.85 -10.25 -35.79
N ASP A 222 -10.12 -11.35 -35.93
CA ASP A 222 -9.95 -12.34 -34.86
C ASP A 222 -8.84 -11.85 -33.92
N MET A 223 -9.23 -11.24 -32.80
CA MET A 223 -8.30 -10.81 -31.77
C MET A 223 -8.21 -11.91 -30.73
N ILE A 224 -7.19 -12.76 -30.81
CA ILE A 224 -6.91 -13.75 -29.76
C ILE A 224 -6.64 -12.95 -28.48
N PRO A 225 -7.53 -13.01 -27.46
CA PRO A 225 -7.23 -12.37 -26.22
C PRO A 225 -6.21 -13.28 -25.53
N ASP A 226 -4.94 -12.89 -25.58
CA ASP A 226 -3.98 -13.29 -24.54
C ASP A 226 -4.34 -12.67 -23.17
N CYS A 227 -5.56 -12.14 -23.04
CA CYS A 227 -6.21 -11.65 -21.83
C CYS A 227 -6.88 -12.77 -21.02
N GLU A 228 -6.94 -14.02 -21.50
CA GLU A 228 -7.25 -15.13 -20.61
C GLU A 228 -6.09 -15.29 -19.62
N ASP A 229 -6.41 -15.24 -18.32
CA ASP A 229 -5.55 -15.44 -17.14
C ASP A 229 -4.74 -16.76 -17.16
N GLN A 230 -3.92 -16.95 -18.19
CA GLN A 230 -3.09 -18.13 -18.35
C GLN A 230 -1.85 -17.93 -17.49
N GLN A 231 -1.85 -18.76 -16.45
CA GLN A 231 -0.98 -18.78 -15.28
C GLN A 231 -1.27 -17.71 -14.24
N ARG A 232 -1.72 -18.22 -13.07
CA ARG A 232 -1.42 -17.70 -11.73
C ARG A 232 0.07 -17.32 -11.66
N ASN A 233 0.40 -16.12 -12.11
CA ASN A 233 1.71 -15.55 -11.92
C ASN A 233 1.82 -15.14 -10.44
N LYS A 234 3.03 -15.13 -9.90
CA LYS A 234 3.33 -14.93 -8.48
C LYS A 234 3.13 -13.48 -8.02
N ASP A 235 2.25 -12.76 -8.71
CA ASP A 235 2.03 -11.34 -8.65
C ASP A 235 0.57 -11.15 -8.26
N PHE A 236 0.37 -10.43 -7.16
CA PHE A 236 -0.95 -10.16 -6.64
C PHE A 236 -1.65 -9.16 -7.58
N ASP A 237 -2.57 -9.64 -8.41
CA ASP A 237 -3.47 -8.79 -9.20
C ASP A 237 -4.74 -8.54 -8.39
N PHE A 238 -5.16 -7.28 -8.33
CA PHE A 238 -6.42 -6.91 -7.69
C PHE A 238 -7.57 -7.37 -8.60
N GLY A 239 -8.48 -8.16 -8.03
CA GLY A 239 -9.67 -8.56 -8.76
C GLY A 239 -10.53 -7.35 -9.14
N ASP A 240 -11.35 -7.47 -10.18
CA ASP A 240 -12.15 -6.36 -10.72
C ASP A 240 -13.02 -5.67 -9.66
N TYR A 241 -13.52 -6.42 -8.67
CA TYR A 241 -14.26 -5.89 -7.52
C TYR A 241 -13.41 -4.96 -6.62
N GLU A 242 -12.16 -5.32 -6.37
CA GLU A 242 -11.24 -4.53 -5.55
C GLU A 242 -10.81 -3.26 -6.30
N LEU A 243 -10.70 -3.31 -7.63
CA LEU A 243 -10.41 -2.15 -8.47
C LEU A 243 -11.54 -1.10 -8.45
N GLU A 244 -12.79 -1.52 -8.49
CA GLU A 244 -13.95 -0.62 -8.37
C GLU A 244 -13.98 0.10 -7.00
N GLU A 245 -13.72 -0.64 -5.92
CA GLU A 245 -13.67 -0.09 -4.56
C GLU A 245 -12.50 0.90 -4.40
N MET A 246 -11.35 0.60 -5.01
CA MET A 246 -10.15 1.45 -5.02
C MET A 246 -10.32 2.70 -5.88
N ALA A 247 -10.98 2.61 -7.03
CA ALA A 247 -11.34 3.75 -7.88
C ALA A 247 -12.33 4.68 -7.16
N SER A 248 -13.33 4.12 -6.47
CA SER A 248 -14.27 4.85 -5.61
C SER A 248 -13.56 5.58 -4.47
N PHE A 249 -12.60 4.91 -3.82
CA PHE A 249 -11.78 5.50 -2.75
C PHE A 249 -10.84 6.60 -3.27
N SER A 250 -10.22 6.42 -4.45
CA SER A 250 -9.37 7.42 -5.09
C SER A 250 -10.12 8.70 -5.43
N SER A 251 -11.36 8.58 -5.94
CA SER A 251 -12.23 9.73 -6.21
C SER A 251 -12.52 10.49 -4.92
N LYS A 252 -12.92 9.78 -3.84
CA LYS A 252 -13.19 10.39 -2.53
C LYS A 252 -11.96 11.06 -1.91
N MET A 253 -10.76 10.53 -2.14
CA MET A 253 -9.49 11.11 -1.65
C MET A 253 -9.09 12.39 -2.41
N LEU A 254 -9.47 12.51 -3.68
CA LEU A 254 -9.25 13.73 -4.48
C LEU A 254 -10.21 14.87 -4.07
N ASP A 255 -11.36 14.53 -3.49
CA ASP A 255 -12.38 15.47 -3.01
C ASP A 255 -12.15 15.95 -1.56
N LEU A 256 -11.14 15.43 -0.85
CA LEU A 256 -10.81 15.86 0.51
C LEU A 256 -9.97 17.15 0.48
N ASP A 257 -10.58 18.27 0.91
CA ASP A 257 -9.87 19.54 1.12
C ASP A 257 -8.75 19.34 2.17
N PRO A 258 -7.47 19.65 1.84
CA PRO A 258 -6.34 19.55 2.75
C PRO A 258 -6.53 20.28 4.09
N LYS A 259 -7.43 21.26 4.14
CA LYS A 259 -7.73 22.05 5.35
C LYS A 259 -8.63 21.33 6.35
N THR A 260 -9.32 20.27 5.95
CA THR A 260 -10.23 19.52 6.83
C THR A 260 -9.49 18.59 7.81
N ILE A 261 -8.20 18.33 7.58
CA ILE A 261 -7.36 17.44 8.42
C ILE A 261 -6.83 18.16 9.67
N THR A 262 -6.83 19.50 9.69
CA THR A 262 -6.25 20.31 10.78
C THR A 262 -7.27 21.00 11.67
N GLN A 263 -8.56 20.71 11.54
CA GLN A 263 -9.60 21.30 12.40
C GLN A 263 -10.59 20.26 12.92
N ASN A 264 -10.28 19.65 14.06
CA ASN A 264 -11.09 19.74 15.29
C ASN A 264 -10.48 18.89 16.43
N PRO A 265 -10.75 19.26 17.69
CA PRO A 265 -9.83 19.12 18.84
C PRO A 265 -9.59 17.68 19.33
#